data_AF-H6S301-F1
#
_entry.id   AF-H6S301-F1
#
_cell.length_a   1.000
_cell.length_b   1.000
_cell.length_c   1.000
_cell.angle_alpha   90.00
_cell.angle_beta   90.00
_cell.angle_gamma   90.00
#
_symmetry.space_group_name_H-M   'P 1'
#
loop_
_entity.id
_entity.type
_entity.pdbx_description
1 polymer ?
#
loop_
_entity_poly.entity_id
_entity_poly.type
_entity_poly.pdbx_seq_one_letter_code
_entity_poly.pdbx_strand_id
1 'polypeptide(L)' 'ADELGDLYQSFVRDYPVVSIEDPFDQVDWG' A
#
# COMPACT_ATOMS: atom_id res chain seq x y z
N ALA A 1 -1.68 7.52 -6.51
CA ALA A 1 -0.79 6.69 -5.69
C ALA A 1 -0.52 7.27 -4.30
N ASP A 2 -0.09 8.52 -4.16
CA ASP A 2 0.52 9.05 -2.92
C ASP A 2 -0.29 8.85 -1.61
N GLU A 3 -1.55 9.31 -1.55
CA GLU A 3 -2.37 9.20 -0.33
C GLU A 3 -2.70 7.73 0.03
N LEU A 4 -2.86 6.88 -0.98
CA LEU A 4 -3.13 5.45 -0.79
C LEU A 4 -1.86 4.72 -0.30
N GLY A 5 -0.69 5.12 -0.80
CA GLY A 5 0.60 4.64 -0.31
C GLY A 5 0.83 5.00 1.15
N ASP A 6 0.56 6.24 1.54
CA ASP A 6 0.67 6.70 2.94
C ASP A 6 -0.27 5.93 3.88
N LEU A 7 -1.48 5.62 3.41
CA LEU A 7 -2.43 4.79 4.15
C LEU A 7 -1.87 3.37 4.40
N TYR A 8 -1.37 2.69 3.37
CA TYR A 8 -0.80 1.36 3.54
C TYR A 8 0.45 1.36 4.42
N GLN A 9 1.27 2.42 4.34
CA GLN A 9 2.42 2.60 5.23
C GLN A 9 2.00 2.70 6.71
N SER A 10 0.87 3.35 7.01
CA SER A 10 0.35 3.41 8.38
C SER A 10 -0.01 2.01 8.92
N PHE A 11 -0.58 1.14 8.09
CA PHE A 11 -0.95 -0.21 8.49
C PHE A 11 0.26 -1.11 8.73
N VAL A 12 1.29 -1.02 7.89
CA VAL A 12 2.56 -1.77 8.09
C VAL A 12 3.27 -1.32 9.35
N ARG A 13 3.16 -0.04 9.72
CA ARG A 13 3.74 0.49 10.96
C ARG A 13 2.98 0.02 12.21
N ASP A 14 1.65 0.03 12.15
CA ASP A 14 0.81 -0.10 13.34
C ASP A 14 0.33 -1.56 13.58
N TYR A 15 0.45 -2.44 12.57
CA TYR A 15 0.04 -3.84 12.63
C TYR A 15 1.10 -4.77 12.00
N PRO A 16 1.20 -6.05 12.41
CA PRO A 16 2.13 -7.01 11.83
C PRO A 16 1.63 -7.52 10.46
N VAL A 17 1.46 -6.61 9.50
CA VAL A 17 1.06 -6.92 8.13
C VAL A 17 2.22 -7.63 7.43
N VAL A 18 1.97 -8.85 6.95
CA VAL A 18 2.98 -9.69 6.29
C VAL A 18 2.82 -9.80 4.78
N SER A 19 1.65 -9.41 4.25
CA SER A 19 1.36 -9.44 2.82
C SER A 19 0.30 -8.41 2.45
N ILE A 20 0.47 -7.78 1.29
CA ILE A 20 -0.51 -6.93 0.62
C ILE A 20 -0.49 -7.34 -0.85
N GLU A 21 -1.63 -7.76 -1.39
CA GLU A 21 -1.77 -8.25 -2.78
C GLU A 21 -2.40 -7.16 -3.64
N ASP A 22 -1.82 -6.92 -4.83
CA ASP A 22 -2.26 -5.96 -5.83
C ASP A 22 -2.71 -4.58 -5.28
N PRO A 23 -1.83 -3.86 -4.52
CA PRO A 23 -2.20 -2.60 -3.85
C PRO A 23 -2.47 -1.42 -4.79
N PHE A 24 -2.11 -1.53 -6.07
CA PHE A 24 -2.26 -0.49 -7.08
C PHE A 24 -2.74 -1.10 -8.41
N ASP A 25 -3.36 -0.28 -9.24
CA ASP A 25 -3.87 -0.70 -10.54
C ASP A 25 -2.73 -1.05 -11.51
N GLN A 26 -3.01 -1.94 -12.48
CA GLN A 26 -2.02 -2.40 -13.47
C GLN A 26 -1.42 -1.30 -14.36
N VAL A 27 -1.98 -0.09 -14.32
CA VAL A 27 -1.54 1.07 -15.09
C VAL A 27 -0.81 2.12 -14.24
N ASP A 28 -0.72 1.93 -12.92
CA ASP A 28 -0.14 2.88 -11.95
C ASP A 28 1.38 2.68 -11.79
N TRP A 29 2.07 2.37 -12.89
CA TRP A 29 3.53 2.17 -12.94
C TRP A 29 4.33 3.46 -13.17
N GLY A 30 3.65 4.59 -13.40
CA GLY A 30 4.25 5.85 -13.85
C GLY A 30 3.81 7.05 -13.04
#